data_AF-A0A126UVZ1-F1
#
_entry.id   AF-A0A126UVZ1-F1
#
_cell.length_a   1.000
_cell.length_b   1.000
_cell.length_c   1.000
_cell.angle_alpha   90.00
_cell.angle_beta   90.00
_cell.angle_gamma   90.00
#
_symmetry.space_group_name_H-M   'P 1'
#
loop_
_entity.id
_entity.type
_entity.pdbx_description
1 polymer ?
#
loop_
_entity_poly.entity_id
_entity_poly.type
_entity_poly.pdbx_seq_one_letter_code
_entity_poly.pdbx_strand_id
1 'polypeptide(L)'
;MKPFKMAVLALCMAPLATVSLPVSEVHAAKTIERACVKSERKAASKPLCGCIQDVADMMLSRSDQKTAAKFFDDPHRAQEIRQSNNSSHEKFWLRYKEFGQTAATFCRG
;
A
#
# COMPACT_ATOMS: atom_id res chain seq x y z
N MET A 1 -46.33 -51.91 12.25
CA MET A 1 -46.64 -52.23 10.84
C MET A 1 -45.56 -51.55 9.98
N LYS A 2 -44.72 -52.32 9.26
CA LYS A 2 -43.91 -51.80 8.13
C LYS A 2 -44.87 -51.77 6.93
N PRO A 3 -44.88 -50.79 6.01
CA PRO A 3 -43.76 -50.46 5.10
C PRO A 3 -43.72 -48.95 4.71
N PHE A 4 -42.70 -48.40 4.07
CA PHE A 4 -42.60 -48.34 2.61
C PHE A 4 -41.20 -47.83 2.24
N LYS A 5 -40.48 -48.63 1.45
CA LYS A 5 -39.22 -48.24 0.81
C LYS A 5 -39.56 -47.29 -0.33
N MET A 6 -39.16 -46.03 -0.23
CA MET A 6 -39.12 -45.10 -1.35
C MET A 6 -37.69 -45.05 -1.86
N ALA A 7 -37.46 -45.76 -2.95
CA ALA A 7 -36.22 -45.72 -3.71
C ALA A 7 -36.05 -44.31 -4.31
N VAL A 8 -35.07 -43.56 -3.82
CA VAL A 8 -34.64 -42.31 -4.44
C VAL A 8 -33.65 -42.68 -5.56
N LEU A 9 -34.05 -42.39 -6.80
CA LEU A 9 -33.16 -42.48 -7.96
C LEU A 9 -31.98 -41.52 -7.75
N ALA A 10 -30.77 -42.08 -7.77
CA ALA A 10 -29.53 -41.36 -7.77
C ALA A 10 -29.35 -40.59 -9.09
N LEU A 11 -29.51 -39.27 -9.06
CA LEU A 11 -28.98 -38.38 -10.08
C LEU A 11 -27.57 -37.99 -9.66
N CYS A 12 -26.55 -38.44 -10.40
CA CYS A 12 -25.14 -38.11 -10.18
C CYS A 12 -24.90 -36.61 -10.41
N MET A 13 -25.08 -35.76 -9.40
CA MET A 13 -24.41 -34.47 -9.35
C MET A 13 -23.03 -34.69 -8.73
N ALA A 14 -22.03 -34.91 -9.59
CA ALA A 14 -20.64 -34.86 -9.16
C ALA A 14 -20.34 -33.43 -8.65
N PRO A 15 -19.91 -33.25 -7.38
CA PRO A 15 -19.49 -31.93 -6.94
C PRO A 15 -18.17 -31.61 -7.64
N LEU A 16 -18.17 -30.58 -8.49
CA LEU A 16 -16.95 -29.92 -8.91
C LEU A 16 -16.29 -29.38 -7.63
N ALA A 17 -15.26 -30.09 -7.16
CA ALA A 17 -14.47 -29.67 -6.02
C ALA A 17 -13.81 -28.32 -6.36
N THR A 18 -14.38 -27.22 -5.87
CA THR A 18 -13.79 -25.89 -5.97
C THR A 18 -12.55 -25.87 -5.09
N VAL A 19 -11.38 -26.00 -5.71
CA VAL A 19 -10.09 -25.82 -5.03
C VAL A 19 -9.95 -24.34 -4.72
N SER A 20 -10.27 -23.93 -3.49
CA SER A 20 -9.88 -22.61 -2.96
C SER A 20 -8.37 -22.59 -2.74
N LEU A 21 -7.64 -21.98 -3.67
CA LEU A 21 -6.25 -21.62 -3.44
C LEU A 21 -6.21 -20.41 -2.49
N PRO A 22 -5.36 -20.40 -1.45
CA PRO A 22 -5.17 -19.21 -0.63
C PRO A 22 -4.56 -18.10 -1.47
N VAL A 23 -5.32 -17.05 -1.74
CA VAL A 23 -4.79 -15.80 -2.29
C VAL A 23 -4.00 -15.15 -1.15
N SER A 24 -2.68 -15.27 -1.20
CA SER A 24 -1.81 -14.47 -0.32
C SER A 24 -2.01 -13.01 -0.68
N GLU A 25 -2.74 -12.28 0.16
CA GLU A 25 -2.81 -10.82 0.09
C GLU A 25 -1.39 -10.29 0.27
N VAL A 26 -0.80 -9.81 -0.82
CA VAL A 26 0.44 -9.04 -0.77
C VAL A 26 0.11 -7.77 0.01
N HIS A 27 0.39 -7.79 1.30
CA HIS A 27 0.25 -6.61 2.14
C HIS A 27 1.27 -5.58 1.65
N ALA A 28 0.79 -4.61 0.87
CA ALA A 28 1.62 -3.48 0.45
C ALA A 28 2.22 -2.86 1.71
N ALA A 29 3.55 -2.66 1.72
CA ALA A 29 4.21 -2.09 2.87
C ALA A 29 3.78 -0.61 3.02
N LYS A 30 2.77 -0.36 3.85
CA LYS A 30 2.18 0.96 4.17
C LYS A 30 3.12 1.84 4.97
N THR A 31 4.32 2.09 4.46
CA THR A 31 5.40 2.79 5.16
C THR A 31 5.17 4.30 5.17
N ILE A 32 4.81 4.87 4.02
CA ILE A 32 4.45 6.28 3.88
C ILE A 32 3.09 6.56 4.51
N GLU A 33 2.08 5.71 4.29
CA GLU A 33 0.74 5.91 4.88
C GLU A 33 0.82 6.01 6.41
N ARG A 34 1.51 5.06 7.06
CA ARG A 34 1.68 5.07 8.53
C ARG A 34 2.40 6.31 9.01
N ALA A 35 3.46 6.73 8.32
CA ALA A 35 4.21 7.94 8.68
C ALA A 35 3.38 9.22 8.49
N CYS A 36 2.60 9.29 7.40
CA CYS A 36 1.70 10.38 7.08
C CYS A 36 0.63 10.56 8.16
N VAL A 37 -0.09 9.48 8.52
CA VAL A 37 -1.10 9.53 9.58
C VAL A 37 -0.48 9.87 10.93
N LYS A 38 0.70 9.30 11.25
CA LYS A 38 1.41 9.56 12.51
C LYS A 38 1.94 10.99 12.62
N SER A 39 2.18 11.69 11.51
CA SER A 39 2.72 13.07 11.53
C SER A 39 1.78 14.11 12.15
N GLU A 40 0.53 13.73 12.47
CA GLU A 40 -0.50 14.58 13.10
C GLU A 40 -0.71 15.94 12.41
N ARG A 41 -0.33 16.05 11.13
CA ARG A 41 -0.61 17.23 10.32
C ARG A 41 -2.11 17.39 10.18
N LYS A 42 -2.63 18.61 10.28
CA LYS A 42 -4.09 18.88 10.23
C LYS A 42 -4.81 18.27 9.02
N ALA A 43 -4.13 18.15 7.89
CA ALA A 43 -4.69 17.58 6.66
C ALA A 43 -4.53 16.06 6.53
N ALA A 44 -3.80 15.40 7.45
CA ALA A 44 -3.55 13.97 7.37
C ALA A 44 -4.84 13.19 7.67
N SER A 45 -5.35 12.49 6.65
CA SER A 45 -6.48 11.57 6.76
C SER A 45 -6.09 10.20 6.20
N LYS A 46 -6.72 9.12 6.68
CA LYS A 46 -6.47 7.77 6.15
C LYS A 46 -6.64 7.69 4.63
N PRO A 47 -7.71 8.23 4.02
CA PRO A 47 -7.88 8.22 2.56
C PRO A 47 -6.77 8.95 1.83
N LEU A 48 -6.39 10.16 2.30
CA LEU A 48 -5.32 10.93 1.69
C LEU A 48 -3.98 10.20 1.80
N CYS A 49 -3.61 9.76 3.00
CA CYS A 49 -2.35 9.07 3.24
C CYS A 49 -2.26 7.73 2.49
N GLY A 50 -3.39 7.04 2.28
CA GLY A 50 -3.48 5.86 1.43
C GLY A 50 -3.19 6.17 -0.03
N CYS A 51 -3.83 7.20 -0.61
CA CYS A 51 -3.51 7.64 -1.97
C CYS A 51 -2.03 8.01 -2.14
N ILE A 52 -1.46 8.73 -1.17
CA ILE A 52 -0.03 9.10 -1.19
C ILE A 52 0.85 7.83 -1.17
N GLN A 53 0.47 6.81 -0.42
CA GLN A 53 1.18 5.52 -0.40
C GLN A 53 1.09 4.78 -1.74
N ASP A 54 -0.07 4.77 -2.39
CA ASP A 54 -0.23 4.12 -3.70
C ASP A 54 0.65 4.79 -4.77
N VAL A 55 0.71 6.13 -4.78
CA VAL A 55 1.64 6.88 -5.64
C VAL A 55 3.09 6.56 -5.29
N ALA A 56 3.42 6.44 -4.00
CA ALA A 56 4.77 6.05 -3.57
C ALA A 56 5.15 4.63 -4.01
N ASP A 57 4.22 3.69 -4.04
CA ASP A 57 4.46 2.32 -4.51
C ASP A 57 4.75 2.24 -6.00
N MET A 58 4.21 3.16 -6.80
CA MET A 58 4.48 3.26 -8.24
C MET A 58 5.83 3.93 -8.54
N MET A 59 6.26 4.90 -7.72
CA MET A 59 7.36 5.81 -8.08
C MET A 59 8.63 5.61 -7.23
N LEU A 60 8.50 5.10 -6.01
CA LEU A 60 9.59 5.02 -5.06
C LEU A 60 9.92 3.56 -4.73
N SER A 61 11.22 3.26 -4.74
CA SER A 61 11.71 1.99 -4.23
C SER A 61 11.40 1.82 -2.73
N ARG A 62 11.43 0.58 -2.23
CA ARG A 62 11.24 0.32 -0.79
C ARG A 62 12.24 1.06 0.10
N SER A 63 13.47 1.27 -0.36
CA SER A 63 14.47 2.08 0.35
C SER A 63 14.13 3.57 0.30
N ASP A 64 13.70 4.08 -0.84
CA ASP A 64 13.30 5.49 -0.98
C ASP A 64 12.09 5.78 -0.08
N GLN A 65 11.10 4.88 -0.03
CA GLN A 65 9.94 5.02 0.86
C GLN A 65 10.34 5.05 2.34
N LYS A 66 11.32 4.23 2.77
CA LYS A 66 11.85 4.27 4.13
C LYS A 66 12.54 5.60 4.45
N THR A 67 13.28 6.17 3.50
CA THR A 67 13.91 7.48 3.67
C THR A 67 12.86 8.59 3.73
N ALA A 68 11.92 8.61 2.79
CA ALA A 68 10.83 9.58 2.75
C ALA A 68 9.94 9.52 4.00
N ALA A 69 9.65 8.32 4.53
CA ALA A 69 8.88 8.16 5.76
C ALA A 69 9.54 8.86 6.97
N LYS A 70 10.87 8.93 7.02
CA LYS A 70 11.58 9.63 8.09
C LYS A 70 11.35 11.15 8.05
N PHE A 71 11.03 11.73 6.89
CA PHE A 71 10.76 13.17 6.77
C PHE A 71 9.44 13.59 7.42
N PHE A 72 8.51 12.65 7.61
CA PHE A 72 7.26 12.92 8.30
C PHE A 72 7.47 13.06 9.82
N ASP A 73 8.42 12.32 10.38
CA ASP A 73 8.81 12.34 11.80
C ASP A 73 9.81 13.48 12.07
N ASP A 74 10.79 13.65 11.17
CA ASP A 74 11.81 14.70 11.24
C ASP A 74 11.90 15.49 9.91
N PRO A 75 11.20 16.64 9.81
CA PRO A 75 11.27 17.50 8.64
C PRO A 75 12.68 18.07 8.36
N HIS A 76 13.57 18.15 9.35
CA HIS A 76 14.93 18.67 9.15
C HIS A 76 15.75 17.78 8.23
N ARG A 77 15.56 16.46 8.33
CA ARG A 77 16.26 15.49 7.49
C ARG A 77 16.01 15.66 5.99
N ALA A 78 14.85 16.22 5.61
CA ALA A 78 14.59 16.57 4.23
C ALA A 78 15.52 17.70 3.73
N GLN A 79 15.83 18.66 4.61
CA GLN A 79 16.78 19.73 4.29
C GLN A 79 18.22 19.19 4.19
N GLU A 80 18.62 18.31 5.11
CA GLU A 80 19.94 17.67 5.06
C GLU A 80 20.16 16.91 3.75
N ILE A 81 19.18 16.10 3.33
CA ILE A 81 19.26 15.35 2.08
C ILE A 81 19.27 16.29 0.86
N ARG A 82 18.44 17.34 0.86
CA ARG A 82 18.39 18.32 -0.23
C ARG A 82 19.71 19.07 -0.41
N GLN A 83 20.43 19.36 0.67
CA GLN A 83 21.68 20.13 0.66
C GLN A 83 22.93 19.25 0.58
N SER A 84 22.77 17.92 0.60
CA SER A 84 23.89 17.00 0.63
C SER A 84 24.62 16.94 -0.72
N ASN A 85 25.96 16.93 -0.68
CA ASN A 85 26.82 16.67 -1.83
C ASN A 85 26.93 15.18 -2.21
N ASN A 86 26.10 14.30 -1.62
CA ASN A 86 26.10 12.87 -1.92
C ASN A 86 25.23 12.55 -3.15
N SER A 87 25.82 11.87 -4.15
CA SER A 87 25.12 11.54 -5.40
C SER A 87 23.89 10.63 -5.24
N SER A 88 23.86 9.78 -4.21
CA SER A 88 22.69 8.95 -3.91
C SER A 88 21.54 9.78 -3.31
N HIS A 89 21.86 10.79 -2.50
CA HIS A 89 20.88 11.73 -1.96
C HIS A 89 20.28 12.58 -3.08
N GLU A 90 21.10 13.06 -4.02
CA GLU A 90 20.63 13.80 -5.18
C GLU A 90 19.64 12.97 -6.03
N LYS A 91 20.02 11.73 -6.38
CA LYS A 91 19.15 10.82 -7.15
C LYS A 91 17.83 10.53 -6.43
N PHE A 92 17.89 10.27 -5.12
CA PHE A 92 16.69 10.11 -4.30
C PHE A 92 15.84 11.39 -4.31
N TRP A 93 16.45 12.55 -4.15
CA TRP A 93 15.76 13.84 -4.07
C TRP A 93 15.02 14.16 -5.37
N LEU A 94 15.60 13.85 -6.54
CA LEU A 94 14.91 13.99 -7.82
C LEU A 94 13.64 13.14 -7.89
N ARG A 95 13.72 11.85 -7.56
CA ARG A 95 12.55 10.96 -7.50
C ARG A 95 11.53 11.41 -6.47
N TYR A 96 11.98 11.84 -5.29
CA TYR A 96 11.11 12.31 -4.21
C TYR A 96 10.33 13.58 -4.60
N LYS A 97 10.95 14.52 -5.33
CA LYS A 97 10.26 15.70 -5.85
C LYS A 97 9.17 15.32 -6.85
N GLU A 98 9.48 14.44 -7.79
CA GLU A 98 8.53 13.98 -8.81
C GLU A 98 7.34 13.25 -8.17
N PHE A 99 7.62 12.38 -7.20
CA PHE A 99 6.62 11.75 -6.34
C PHE A 99 5.73 12.79 -5.66
N GLY A 100 6.30 13.81 -5.01
CA GLY A 100 5.54 14.83 -4.30
C GLY A 100 4.63 15.64 -5.21
N GLN A 101 5.09 16.00 -6.41
CA GLN A 101 4.28 16.71 -7.42
C GLN A 101 3.13 15.83 -7.94
N THR A 102 3.41 14.57 -8.21
CA THR A 102 2.43 13.59 -8.65
C THR A 102 1.36 13.38 -7.57
N ALA A 103 1.78 13.11 -6.33
CA ALA A 103 0.87 12.96 -5.20
C ALA A 103 0.00 14.22 -4.99
N ALA A 104 0.55 15.43 -5.11
CA ALA A 104 -0.23 16.67 -5.00
C ALA A 104 -1.27 16.83 -6.13
N THR A 105 -1.01 16.26 -7.31
CA THR A 105 -1.92 16.32 -8.46
C THR A 105 -3.07 15.33 -8.30
N PHE A 106 -2.76 14.09 -7.89
CA PHE A 106 -3.73 12.99 -7.85
C PHE A 106 -4.44 12.83 -6.51
N CYS A 107 -3.77 13.12 -5.40
CA CYS A 107 -4.30 12.91 -4.07
C CYS A 107 -4.88 14.21 -3.52
N ARG A 108 -6.19 14.18 -3.25
CA ARG A 108 -6.91 15.25 -2.56
C ARG A 108 -7.49 14.68 -1.26
N GLY A 109 -7.43 15.47 -0.20
CA GLY A 109 -7.92 15.14 1.13
C GLY A 109 -8.98 16.13 1.57
#